data_AF-D7FHM5-F1
#
_entry.id   AF-D7FHM5-F1
#
_cell.length_a   1.000
_cell.length_b   1.000
_cell.length_c   1.000
_cell.angle_alpha   90.00
_cell.angle_beta   90.00
_cell.angle_gamma   90.00
#
_symmetry.space_group_name_H-M   'P 1'
#
loop_
_entity.id
_entity.type
_entity.pdbx_description
1 polymer ?
#
loop_
_entity_poly.entity_id
_entity_poly.type
_entity_poly.pdbx_seq_one_letter_code
_entity_poly.pdbx_strand_id
1 'polypeptide(L)'
;MGVAMIAVGWGVLRMALNSFANFPKRMVQATFMGVAGVSGVAAAAPLWSALLKKALITWVVWEVSCILCILCCIMFWHQIHLRFGAADLNVAALAVRSMPGTIYLALFMGAMRVVWFMLSALSAVGSFVAFSPVVVSADGTTYSFLGCQDIVVSSSPYGGGEATTGSGLSCHCGGEVISSDSGCEFSGGGFQRWVLGVFWVGSFIWGLDVLHDVVLATVAGSVASWWFSPGDTNSVRGAFYRATHSSFGSLCKACPTQMADTWGVISRSVRISNSTGPNSAHVFSSRNWMSFSRNLGAVCHAYIYAICFIGMYGLDFSEGAAPHPICPWAAHGYPIACPWAQPGSHSWFGVSSHVEHRTLGL
;
A
#
# COMPACT_ATOMS: atom_id res chain seq x y z
N MET A 1 13.21 6.70 -27.42
CA MET A 1 12.18 5.92 -26.70
C MET A 1 11.51 6.70 -25.56
N GLY A 2 12.24 7.39 -24.67
CA GLY A 2 11.63 8.11 -23.54
C GLY A 2 10.56 9.16 -23.91
N VAL A 3 10.79 9.98 -24.93
CA VAL A 3 9.81 11.01 -25.38
C VAL A 3 8.50 10.38 -25.87
N ALA A 4 8.58 9.25 -26.59
CA ALA A 4 7.40 8.53 -27.07
C ALA A 4 6.59 7.95 -25.90
N MET A 5 7.24 7.42 -24.86
CA MET A 5 6.56 6.92 -23.66
C MET A 5 5.88 8.05 -22.87
N ILE A 6 6.51 9.23 -22.79
CA ILE A 6 5.92 10.41 -22.15
C ILE A 6 4.69 10.89 -22.93
N ALA A 7 4.76 10.94 -24.27
CA ALA A 7 3.63 11.35 -25.10
C ALA A 7 2.46 10.37 -25.01
N VAL A 8 2.73 9.05 -25.03
CA VAL A 8 1.71 8.01 -24.84
C VAL A 8 1.09 8.11 -23.44
N GLY A 9 1.92 8.26 -22.40
CA GLY A 9 1.45 8.45 -21.02
C GLY A 9 0.56 9.68 -20.87
N TRP A 10 0.93 10.80 -21.50
CA TRP A 10 0.13 12.02 -21.52
C TRP A 10 -1.21 11.83 -22.24
N GLY A 11 -1.21 11.14 -23.38
CA GLY A 11 -2.41 10.79 -24.14
C GLY A 11 -3.38 9.94 -23.31
N VAL A 12 -2.88 8.88 -22.68
CA VAL A 12 -3.66 8.00 -21.79
C VAL A 12 -4.20 8.78 -20.60
N LEU A 13 -3.39 9.65 -19.97
CA LEU A 13 -3.84 10.45 -18.84
C LEU A 13 -4.94 11.44 -19.22
N ARG A 14 -4.81 12.12 -20.38
CA ARG A 14 -5.88 13.01 -20.88
C ARG A 14 -7.15 12.24 -21.22
N MET A 15 -7.05 11.06 -21.84
CA MET A 15 -8.21 10.22 -22.12
C MET A 15 -8.86 9.75 -20.81
N ALA A 16 -8.06 9.35 -19.83
CA ALA A 16 -8.54 8.95 -18.51
C ALA A 16 -9.26 10.12 -17.82
N LEU A 17 -8.66 11.31 -17.75
CA LEU A 17 -9.27 12.51 -17.15
C LEU A 17 -10.57 12.93 -17.85
N ASN A 18 -10.59 12.86 -19.18
CA ASN A 18 -11.81 13.14 -19.94
C ASN A 18 -12.89 12.08 -19.68
N SER A 19 -12.50 10.82 -19.50
CA SER A 19 -13.41 9.75 -19.10
C SER A 19 -13.93 9.95 -17.67
N PHE A 20 -13.07 10.37 -16.72
CA PHE A 20 -13.45 10.70 -15.34
C PHE A 20 -14.47 11.84 -15.29
N ALA A 21 -14.25 12.89 -16.07
CA ALA A 21 -15.15 14.04 -16.10
C ALA A 21 -16.51 13.71 -16.74
N ASN A 22 -16.52 12.93 -17.82
CA ASN A 22 -17.75 12.67 -18.58
C ASN A 22 -18.53 11.44 -18.06
N PHE A 23 -17.87 10.49 -17.39
CA PHE A 23 -18.47 9.22 -16.97
C PHE A 23 -18.10 8.78 -15.54
N PRO A 24 -18.21 9.65 -14.51
CA PRO A 24 -17.76 9.33 -13.15
C PRO A 24 -18.46 8.08 -12.59
N LYS A 25 -19.76 7.92 -12.85
CA LYS A 25 -20.55 6.77 -12.41
C LYS A 25 -20.04 5.44 -12.98
N ARG A 26 -19.73 5.40 -14.28
CA ARG A 26 -19.24 4.18 -14.95
C ARG A 26 -17.84 3.82 -14.45
N MET A 27 -17.01 4.81 -14.13
CA MET A 27 -15.66 4.56 -13.66
C MET A 27 -15.62 4.04 -12.22
N VAL A 28 -16.44 4.59 -11.32
CA VAL A 28 -16.57 4.04 -9.96
C VAL A 28 -17.10 2.60 -10.02
N GLN A 29 -18.10 2.34 -10.88
CA GLN A 29 -18.59 0.98 -11.13
C GLN A 29 -17.51 0.06 -11.69
N ALA A 30 -16.73 0.50 -12.68
CA ALA A 30 -15.65 -0.29 -13.28
C ALA A 30 -14.54 -0.60 -12.26
N THR A 31 -14.18 0.36 -11.41
CA THR A 31 -13.17 0.17 -10.35
C THR A 31 -13.65 -0.86 -9.34
N PHE A 32 -14.91 -0.75 -8.91
CA PHE A 32 -15.52 -1.72 -8.01
C PHE A 32 -15.59 -3.12 -8.63
N MET A 33 -16.07 -3.22 -9.88
CA MET A 33 -16.13 -4.49 -10.62
C MET A 33 -14.74 -5.08 -10.86
N GLY A 34 -13.72 -4.25 -11.09
CA GLY A 34 -12.33 -4.67 -11.22
C GLY A 34 -11.80 -5.27 -9.92
N VAL A 35 -11.99 -4.59 -8.79
CA VAL A 35 -11.57 -5.09 -7.47
C VAL A 35 -12.34 -6.37 -7.09
N ALA A 36 -13.65 -6.40 -7.29
CA ALA A 36 -14.48 -7.57 -7.08
C ALA A 36 -14.06 -8.74 -8.00
N GLY A 37 -13.70 -8.45 -9.25
CA GLY A 37 -13.20 -9.44 -10.20
C GLY A 37 -11.86 -10.03 -9.80
N VAL A 38 -10.87 -9.19 -9.48
CA VAL A 38 -9.53 -9.63 -9.05
C VAL A 38 -9.60 -10.44 -7.76
N SER A 39 -10.36 -9.97 -6.78
CA SER A 39 -10.56 -10.72 -5.52
C SER A 39 -11.32 -12.03 -5.72
N GLY A 40 -12.32 -12.06 -6.61
CA GLY A 40 -13.03 -13.28 -6.99
C GLY A 40 -12.13 -14.31 -7.68
N VAL A 41 -11.26 -13.88 -8.60
CA VAL A 41 -10.28 -14.76 -9.27
C VAL A 41 -9.24 -15.29 -8.28
N ALA A 42 -8.73 -14.43 -7.39
CA ALA A 42 -7.79 -14.83 -6.34
C ALA A 42 -8.40 -15.86 -5.36
N ALA A 43 -9.69 -15.73 -5.05
CA ALA A 43 -10.43 -16.69 -4.22
C ALA A 43 -10.76 -18.00 -4.97
N ALA A 44 -10.91 -17.96 -6.29
CA ALA A 44 -11.20 -19.14 -7.11
C ALA A 44 -9.95 -20.05 -7.32
N ALA A 45 -8.75 -19.47 -7.32
CA ALA A 45 -7.50 -20.20 -7.49
C ALA A 45 -7.27 -21.34 -6.45
N PRO A 46 -7.45 -21.13 -5.13
CA PRO A 46 -7.36 -22.23 -4.16
C PRO A 46 -8.55 -23.20 -4.26
N LEU A 47 -9.72 -22.71 -4.68
CA LEU A 47 -10.94 -23.51 -4.86
C LEU A 47 -10.80 -24.54 -6.00
N TRP A 48 -10.06 -24.19 -7.05
CA TRP A 48 -9.74 -25.09 -8.17
C TRP A 48 -8.96 -26.33 -7.72
N SER A 49 -8.04 -26.17 -6.75
CA SER A 49 -7.27 -27.28 -6.20
C SER A 49 -8.09 -28.25 -5.32
N ALA A 50 -9.22 -27.77 -4.76
CA ALA A 50 -10.10 -28.56 -3.89
C ALA A 50 -11.16 -29.37 -4.65
N LEU A 51 -11.50 -28.99 -5.89
CA LEU A 51 -12.59 -29.55 -6.70
C LEU A 51 -12.38 -31.00 -7.18
N LEU A 52 -11.22 -31.62 -6.91
CA LEU A 52 -10.97 -33.03 -7.26
C LEU A 52 -11.67 -34.04 -6.34
N LYS A 53 -12.31 -33.61 -5.24
CA LYS A 53 -13.03 -34.50 -4.31
C LYS A 53 -14.56 -34.37 -4.47
N LYS A 54 -15.22 -35.42 -4.97
CA LYS A 54 -16.63 -35.44 -5.43
C LYS A 54 -17.72 -35.04 -4.40
N ALA A 55 -17.41 -34.98 -3.10
CA ALA A 55 -18.36 -34.56 -2.06
C ALA A 55 -18.48 -33.02 -1.92
N LEU A 56 -17.71 -32.23 -2.67
CA LEU A 56 -17.58 -30.78 -2.49
C LEU A 56 -18.59 -29.93 -3.31
N ILE A 57 -19.27 -30.49 -4.30
CA ILE A 57 -20.02 -29.71 -5.31
C ILE A 57 -21.20 -28.95 -4.71
N THR A 58 -21.98 -29.56 -3.81
CA THR A 58 -23.15 -28.90 -3.18
C THR A 58 -22.74 -27.77 -2.23
N TRP A 59 -21.59 -27.92 -1.57
CA TRP A 59 -21.01 -26.90 -0.68
C TRP A 59 -20.48 -25.69 -1.46
N VAL A 60 -19.82 -25.92 -2.60
CA VAL A 60 -19.33 -24.84 -3.46
C VAL A 60 -20.50 -24.02 -4.01
N VAL A 61 -21.60 -24.67 -4.41
CA VAL A 61 -22.80 -23.96 -4.90
C VAL A 61 -23.43 -23.08 -3.81
N TRP A 62 -23.45 -23.55 -2.56
CA TRP A 62 -23.97 -22.76 -1.43
C TRP A 62 -23.09 -21.53 -1.12
N GLU A 63 -21.77 -21.71 -1.03
CA GLU A 63 -20.84 -20.60 -0.75
C GLU A 63 -20.84 -19.56 -1.87
N VAL A 64 -20.82 -20.00 -3.13
CA VAL A 64 -20.92 -19.09 -4.28
C VAL A 64 -22.25 -18.33 -4.25
N SER A 65 -23.37 -18.99 -3.92
CA SER A 65 -24.67 -18.34 -3.78
C SER A 65 -24.71 -17.31 -2.65
N CYS A 66 -24.17 -17.65 -1.47
CA CYS A 66 -24.07 -16.72 -0.34
C CYS A 66 -23.18 -15.51 -0.65
N ILE A 67 -22.03 -15.72 -1.30
CA ILE A 67 -21.14 -14.64 -1.75
C ILE A 67 -21.87 -13.75 -2.77
N LEU A 68 -22.57 -14.34 -3.75
CA LEU A 68 -23.33 -13.58 -4.75
C LEU A 68 -24.42 -12.73 -4.08
N CYS A 69 -25.13 -13.30 -3.10
CA CYS A 69 -26.20 -12.61 -2.38
C CYS A 69 -25.65 -11.45 -1.53
N ILE A 70 -24.52 -11.65 -0.83
CA ILE A 70 -23.81 -10.59 -0.09
C ILE A 70 -23.32 -9.50 -1.05
N LEU A 71 -22.75 -9.86 -2.21
CA LEU A 71 -22.33 -8.89 -3.23
C LEU A 71 -23.53 -8.09 -3.76
N CYS A 72 -24.67 -8.72 -4.01
CA CYS A 72 -25.90 -8.04 -4.41
C CYS A 72 -26.41 -7.08 -3.32
N CYS A 73 -26.41 -7.50 -2.05
CA CYS A 73 -26.79 -6.64 -0.92
C CYS A 73 -25.83 -5.46 -0.76
N ILE A 74 -24.52 -5.68 -0.87
CA ILE A 74 -23.51 -4.62 -0.85
C ILE A 74 -23.75 -3.68 -2.02
N MET A 75 -23.95 -4.18 -3.24
CA MET A 75 -24.23 -3.35 -4.42
C MET A 75 -25.49 -2.50 -4.24
N PHE A 76 -26.57 -3.07 -3.67
CA PHE A 76 -27.81 -2.34 -3.43
C PHE A 76 -27.65 -1.25 -2.38
N TRP A 77 -26.99 -1.56 -1.26
CA TRP A 77 -26.65 -0.57 -0.22
C TRP A 77 -25.75 0.54 -0.78
N HIS A 78 -24.78 0.17 -1.60
CA HIS A 78 -23.81 1.11 -2.16
C HIS A 78 -24.43 2.06 -3.19
N GLN A 79 -25.53 1.70 -3.87
CA GLN A 79 -26.17 2.56 -4.88
C GLN A 79 -26.59 3.94 -4.35
N ILE A 80 -26.98 4.03 -3.08
CA ILE A 80 -27.35 5.30 -2.45
C ILE A 80 -26.08 6.16 -2.24
N HIS A 81 -25.00 5.56 -1.73
CA HIS A 81 -23.72 6.24 -1.52
C HIS A 81 -22.98 6.58 -2.83
N LEU A 82 -23.20 5.80 -3.89
CA LEU A 82 -22.60 6.02 -5.21
C LEU A 82 -23.06 7.33 -5.86
N ARG A 83 -24.30 7.77 -5.61
CA ARG A 83 -24.81 9.03 -6.17
C ARG A 83 -24.10 10.24 -5.56
N PHE A 84 -23.92 10.23 -4.24
CA PHE A 84 -23.18 11.26 -3.53
C PHE A 84 -21.71 11.27 -3.98
N GLY A 85 -21.04 10.12 -3.96
CA GLY A 85 -19.65 10.02 -4.42
C GLY A 85 -19.45 10.41 -5.88
N ALA A 86 -20.43 10.15 -6.76
CA ALA A 86 -20.35 10.60 -8.15
C ALA A 86 -20.51 12.11 -8.32
N ALA A 87 -21.33 12.76 -7.48
CA ALA A 87 -21.45 14.22 -7.47
C ALA A 87 -20.15 14.87 -6.98
N ASP A 88 -19.59 14.38 -5.87
CA ASP A 88 -18.31 14.85 -5.35
C ASP A 88 -17.17 14.64 -6.35
N LEU A 89 -17.12 13.46 -6.99
CA LEU A 89 -16.12 13.17 -8.01
C LEU A 89 -16.25 14.11 -9.22
N ASN A 90 -17.47 14.50 -9.59
CA ASN A 90 -17.70 15.46 -10.67
C ASN A 90 -17.19 16.86 -10.30
N VAL A 91 -17.49 17.34 -9.09
CA VAL A 91 -16.98 18.63 -8.58
C VAL A 91 -15.46 18.62 -8.50
N ALA A 92 -14.87 17.52 -7.97
CA ALA A 92 -13.42 17.35 -7.91
C ALA A 92 -12.79 17.32 -9.32
N ALA A 93 -13.41 16.64 -10.28
CA ALA A 93 -12.95 16.61 -11.67
C ALA A 93 -13.00 17.99 -12.34
N LEU A 94 -14.05 18.77 -12.07
CA LEU A 94 -14.15 20.16 -12.54
C LEU A 94 -13.06 21.05 -11.93
N ALA A 95 -12.79 20.90 -10.63
CA ALA A 95 -11.71 21.62 -9.95
C ALA A 95 -10.34 21.27 -10.57
N VAL A 96 -10.03 19.98 -10.72
CA VAL A 96 -8.79 19.50 -11.34
C VAL A 96 -8.65 19.99 -12.79
N ARG A 97 -9.75 20.02 -13.56
CA ARG A 97 -9.75 20.52 -14.93
C ARG A 97 -9.43 22.01 -15.01
N SER A 98 -9.86 22.80 -14.02
CA SER A 98 -9.55 24.24 -13.94
C SER A 98 -8.10 24.53 -13.53
N MET A 99 -7.42 23.56 -12.92
CA MET A 99 -6.06 23.69 -12.39
C MET A 99 -5.09 22.72 -13.07
N PRO A 100 -4.59 23.03 -14.28
CA PRO A 100 -3.69 22.14 -15.02
C PRO A 100 -2.40 21.79 -14.26
N GLY A 101 -1.99 22.63 -13.31
CA GLY A 101 -0.87 22.38 -12.39
C GLY A 101 -0.99 21.05 -11.63
N THR A 102 -2.21 20.62 -11.29
CA THR A 102 -2.45 19.34 -10.58
C THR A 102 -2.00 18.13 -11.41
N ILE A 103 -2.19 18.17 -12.74
CA ILE A 103 -1.80 17.10 -13.66
C ILE A 103 -0.27 17.02 -13.75
N TYR A 104 0.39 18.16 -13.92
CA TYR A 104 1.86 18.21 -13.96
C TYR A 104 2.47 17.71 -12.65
N LEU A 105 1.88 18.10 -11.51
CA LEU A 105 2.32 17.62 -10.21
C LEU A 105 2.11 16.11 -10.07
N ALA A 106 0.96 15.58 -10.46
CA ALA A 106 0.69 14.15 -10.39
C ALA A 106 1.69 13.33 -11.22
N LEU A 107 2.04 13.81 -12.41
CA LEU A 107 3.08 13.19 -13.25
C LEU A 107 4.47 13.30 -12.62
N PHE A 108 4.81 14.46 -12.07
CA PHE A 108 6.08 14.66 -11.35
C PHE A 108 6.20 13.70 -10.17
N MET A 109 5.16 13.59 -9.34
CA MET A 109 5.13 12.68 -8.19
C MET A 109 5.12 11.21 -8.63
N GLY A 110 4.48 10.89 -9.76
CA GLY A 110 4.59 9.58 -10.41
C GLY A 110 6.02 9.24 -10.83
N ALA A 111 6.74 10.19 -11.44
CA ALA A 111 8.14 10.02 -11.79
C ALA A 111 9.02 9.84 -10.54
N MET A 112 8.77 10.63 -9.47
CA MET A 112 9.46 10.47 -8.19
C MET A 112 9.24 9.09 -7.57
N ARG A 113 8.04 8.50 -7.69
CA ARG A 113 7.78 7.11 -7.26
C ARG A 113 8.60 6.10 -8.05
N VAL A 114 8.73 6.28 -9.37
CA VAL A 114 9.56 5.40 -10.21
C VAL A 114 11.04 5.52 -9.82
N VAL A 115 11.54 6.74 -9.58
CA VAL A 115 12.91 6.96 -9.11
C VAL A 115 13.13 6.32 -7.75
N TRP A 116 12.19 6.49 -6.81
CA TRP A 116 12.24 5.85 -5.49
C TRP A 116 12.25 4.33 -5.58
N PHE A 117 11.44 3.76 -6.47
CA PHE A 117 11.44 2.33 -6.75
C PHE A 117 12.78 1.83 -7.27
N MET A 118 13.37 2.53 -8.24
CA MET A 118 14.68 2.17 -8.79
C MET A 118 15.79 2.27 -7.74
N LEU A 119 15.80 3.35 -6.94
CA LEU A 119 16.76 3.52 -5.84
C LEU A 119 16.62 2.40 -4.80
N SER A 120 15.38 2.07 -4.44
CA SER A 120 15.09 0.98 -3.51
C SER A 120 15.50 -0.38 -4.08
N ALA A 121 15.29 -0.64 -5.36
CA ALA A 121 15.74 -1.86 -6.01
C ALA A 121 17.28 -1.96 -6.03
N LEU A 122 17.98 -0.87 -6.34
CA LEU A 122 19.44 -0.81 -6.29
C LEU A 122 19.97 -1.06 -4.87
N SER A 123 19.35 -0.46 -3.85
CA SER A 123 19.74 -0.70 -2.46
C SER A 123 19.48 -2.14 -2.02
N ALA A 124 18.41 -2.77 -2.52
CA ALA A 124 18.12 -4.18 -2.29
C ALA A 124 19.24 -5.06 -2.86
N VAL A 125 19.61 -4.85 -4.12
CA VAL A 125 20.67 -5.62 -4.79
C VAL A 125 22.00 -5.46 -4.05
N GLY A 126 22.38 -4.22 -3.69
CA GLY A 126 23.60 -3.97 -2.92
C GLY A 126 23.59 -4.69 -1.57
N SER A 127 22.44 -4.70 -0.90
CA SER A 127 22.25 -5.44 0.35
C SER A 127 22.38 -6.96 0.13
N PHE A 128 21.72 -7.53 -0.87
CA PHE A 128 21.81 -8.96 -1.17
C PHE A 128 23.25 -9.40 -1.49
N VAL A 129 24.02 -8.57 -2.20
CA VAL A 129 25.43 -8.85 -2.50
C VAL A 129 26.29 -8.77 -1.24
N ALA A 130 26.12 -7.71 -0.43
CA ALA A 130 26.90 -7.50 0.80
C ALA A 130 26.65 -8.57 1.86
N PHE A 131 25.43 -9.12 1.93
CA PHE A 131 25.05 -10.16 2.88
C PHE A 131 24.97 -11.55 2.26
N SER A 132 25.60 -11.75 1.10
CA SER A 132 25.71 -13.06 0.48
C SER A 132 26.39 -14.06 1.44
N PRO A 133 25.92 -15.31 1.51
CA PRO A 133 26.49 -16.27 2.44
C PRO A 133 27.96 -16.51 2.12
N VAL A 134 28.78 -16.59 3.15
CA VAL A 134 30.18 -17.02 3.01
C VAL A 134 30.32 -18.40 3.62
N VAL A 135 31.03 -19.27 2.93
CA VAL A 135 31.46 -20.56 3.45
C VAL A 135 32.84 -20.34 4.06
N VAL A 136 32.99 -20.67 5.34
CA VAL A 136 34.27 -20.57 6.05
C VAL A 136 34.90 -21.95 6.04
N SER A 137 36.08 -22.08 5.44
CA SER A 137 36.85 -23.32 5.50
C SER A 137 37.40 -23.57 6.90
N ALA A 138 37.78 -24.81 7.20
CA ALA A 138 38.47 -25.16 8.44
C ALA A 138 39.75 -24.33 8.66
N ASP A 139 40.40 -23.89 7.58
CA ASP A 139 41.59 -23.04 7.60
C ASP A 139 41.28 -21.55 7.86
N GLY A 140 40.00 -21.18 8.00
CA GLY A 140 39.54 -19.81 8.20
C GLY A 140 39.43 -18.97 6.94
N THR A 141 39.74 -19.53 5.76
CA THR A 141 39.51 -18.87 4.47
C THR A 141 38.02 -18.77 4.16
N THR A 142 37.60 -17.62 3.61
CA THR A 142 36.18 -17.37 3.29
C THR A 142 35.95 -17.43 1.79
N TYR A 143 34.98 -18.25 1.38
CA TYR A 143 34.57 -18.41 -0.01
C TYR A 143 33.17 -17.82 -0.20
N SER A 144 32.97 -17.12 -1.32
CA SER A 144 31.64 -16.64 -1.70
C SER A 144 30.73 -17.82 -2.02
N PHE A 145 29.47 -17.77 -1.58
CA PHE A 145 28.43 -18.76 -1.90
C PHE A 145 28.36 -19.09 -3.41
N LEU A 146 28.54 -18.10 -4.30
CA LEU A 146 28.47 -18.32 -5.76
C LEU A 146 29.60 -19.21 -6.29
N GLY A 147 30.70 -19.31 -5.54
CA GLY A 147 31.85 -20.15 -5.88
C GLY A 147 31.79 -21.54 -5.25
N CYS A 148 30.72 -21.85 -4.51
CA CYS A 148 30.54 -23.10 -3.77
C CYS A 148 29.39 -23.93 -4.34
N GLN A 149 29.60 -25.24 -4.49
CA GLN A 149 28.59 -26.17 -4.96
C GLN A 149 28.64 -27.46 -4.16
N ASP A 150 27.46 -27.95 -3.77
CA ASP A 150 27.30 -29.29 -3.21
C ASP A 150 27.36 -30.34 -4.33
N ILE A 151 28.32 -31.26 -4.23
CA ILE A 151 28.49 -32.37 -5.16
C ILE A 151 28.12 -33.66 -4.43
N VAL A 152 27.14 -34.39 -4.98
CA VAL A 152 26.77 -35.72 -4.49
C VAL A 152 27.80 -36.72 -5.01
N VAL A 153 28.62 -37.24 -4.10
CA VAL A 153 29.61 -38.26 -4.44
C VAL A 153 28.92 -39.61 -4.31
N SER A 154 28.78 -40.31 -5.45
CA SER A 154 28.29 -41.70 -5.42
C SER A 154 29.33 -42.54 -4.69
N SER A 155 28.91 -43.19 -3.60
CA SER A 155 29.76 -44.10 -2.84
C SER A 155 30.36 -45.14 -3.80
N SER A 156 31.69 -45.26 -3.76
CA SER A 156 32.43 -46.17 -4.64
C SER A 156 31.89 -47.60 -4.48
N PRO A 157 31.56 -48.31 -5.57
CA PRO A 157 30.95 -49.64 -5.51
C PRO A 157 31.89 -50.77 -5.02
N TYR A 158 33.12 -50.46 -4.59
CA TYR A 158 34.16 -51.46 -4.26
C TYR A 158 34.44 -51.67 -2.76
N GLY A 159 33.62 -51.13 -1.85
CA GLY A 159 33.75 -51.37 -0.40
C GLY A 159 32.76 -52.42 0.11
N GLY A 160 33.22 -53.63 0.41
CA GLY A 160 32.40 -54.76 0.91
C GLY A 160 31.98 -54.70 2.38
N GLY A 161 31.62 -53.51 2.91
CA GLY A 161 31.15 -53.33 4.28
C GLY A 161 29.78 -52.65 4.31
N GLU A 162 28.89 -53.15 5.15
CA GLU A 162 27.47 -52.77 5.35
C GLU A 162 27.03 -51.45 4.71
N ALA A 163 26.20 -51.59 3.66
CA ALA A 163 25.56 -50.51 2.93
C ALA A 163 24.60 -49.72 3.84
N THR A 164 25.15 -48.74 4.56
CA THR A 164 24.37 -47.57 4.95
C THR A 164 24.23 -46.72 3.69
N THR A 165 23.03 -46.70 3.11
CA THR A 165 22.64 -45.88 1.96
C THR A 165 22.64 -44.39 2.32
N GLY A 166 23.81 -43.85 2.64
CA GLY A 166 24.07 -42.43 2.79
C GLY A 166 24.78 -41.93 1.55
N SER A 167 24.10 -41.16 0.71
CA SER A 167 24.75 -40.34 -0.30
C SER A 167 25.64 -39.30 0.41
N GLY A 168 26.96 -39.42 0.29
CA GLY A 168 27.89 -38.42 0.81
C GLY A 168 27.73 -37.12 0.03
N LEU A 169 27.38 -36.04 0.72
CA LEU A 169 27.43 -34.69 0.18
C LEU A 169 28.81 -34.11 0.49
N SER A 170 29.50 -33.64 -0.54
CA SER A 170 30.76 -32.93 -0.41
C SER A 170 30.61 -31.48 -0.87
N CYS A 171 31.17 -30.55 -0.11
CA CYS A 171 31.18 -29.13 -0.44
C CYS A 171 32.47 -28.78 -1.17
N HIS A 172 32.35 -28.34 -2.43
CA HIS A 172 33.46 -27.84 -3.22
C HIS A 172 33.35 -26.33 -3.41
N CYS A 173 34.41 -25.58 -3.11
CA CYS A 173 34.46 -24.13 -3.34
C CYS A 173 35.75 -23.74 -4.06
N GLY A 174 35.64 -22.99 -5.16
CA GLY A 174 36.82 -22.51 -5.89
C GLY A 174 37.74 -23.62 -6.43
N GLY A 175 37.25 -24.86 -6.54
CA GLY A 175 38.02 -26.03 -6.95
C GLY A 175 38.61 -26.86 -5.80
N GLU A 176 38.51 -26.40 -4.56
CA GLU A 176 38.99 -27.14 -3.37
C GLU A 176 37.83 -27.83 -2.64
N VAL A 177 38.12 -29.00 -2.03
CA VAL A 177 37.17 -29.74 -1.18
C VAL A 177 37.24 -29.14 0.22
N ILE A 178 36.16 -28.50 0.67
CA ILE A 178 36.09 -27.90 2.01
C ILE A 178 35.56 -28.90 3.04
N SER A 179 34.56 -29.70 2.66
CA SER A 179 34.00 -30.75 3.51
C SER A 179 33.69 -31.98 2.66
N SER A 180 34.14 -33.15 3.10
CA SER A 180 33.95 -34.43 2.41
C SER A 180 32.71 -35.18 2.87
N ASP A 181 32.24 -34.90 4.08
CA ASP A 181 31.19 -35.69 4.76
C ASP A 181 29.92 -34.87 5.06
N SER A 182 29.92 -33.57 4.76
CA SER A 182 28.76 -32.69 4.92
C SER A 182 28.65 -31.68 3.76
N GLY A 183 27.41 -31.28 3.43
CA GLY A 183 27.16 -30.18 2.50
C GLY A 183 27.68 -28.84 3.04
N CYS A 184 27.73 -27.82 2.17
CA CYS A 184 28.26 -26.50 2.52
C CYS A 184 27.47 -25.86 3.67
N GLU A 185 28.11 -25.70 4.83
CA GLU A 185 27.52 -24.98 5.95
C GLU A 185 27.72 -23.46 5.77
N PHE A 186 26.63 -22.77 5.43
CA PHE A 186 26.67 -21.33 5.22
C PHE A 186 26.61 -20.59 6.56
N SER A 187 27.77 -20.14 7.04
CA SER A 187 27.87 -19.31 8.24
C SER A 187 27.55 -17.86 7.90
N GLY A 188 26.33 -17.41 8.22
CA GLY A 188 25.85 -16.12 7.74
C GLY A 188 24.40 -15.81 8.10
N GLY A 189 24.13 -15.75 9.40
CA GLY A 189 23.11 -14.91 10.04
C GLY A 189 21.77 -14.73 9.31
N GLY A 190 20.96 -15.79 9.22
CA GLY A 190 19.58 -15.68 8.72
C GLY A 190 18.79 -14.55 9.39
N PHE A 191 19.00 -14.32 10.69
CA PHE A 191 18.38 -13.22 11.44
C PHE A 191 18.78 -11.83 10.91
N GLN A 192 20.06 -11.58 10.64
CA GLN A 192 20.54 -10.28 10.13
C GLN A 192 19.94 -9.97 8.75
N ARG A 193 19.83 -10.99 7.88
CA ARG A 193 19.19 -10.85 6.56
C ARG A 193 17.70 -10.52 6.69
N TRP A 194 16.99 -11.20 7.58
CA TRP A 194 15.58 -10.93 7.83
C TRP A 194 15.36 -9.51 8.37
N VAL A 195 16.16 -9.07 9.35
CA VAL A 195 16.09 -7.71 9.90
C VAL A 195 16.33 -6.67 8.81
N LEU A 196 17.35 -6.86 7.97
CA LEU A 196 17.66 -5.94 6.89
C LEU A 196 16.57 -5.94 5.82
N GLY A 197 16.04 -7.11 5.46
CA GLY A 197 14.93 -7.23 4.52
C GLY A 197 13.67 -6.52 5.01
N VAL A 198 13.33 -6.67 6.29
CA VAL A 198 12.20 -5.94 6.92
C VAL A 198 12.45 -4.44 6.92
N PHE A 199 13.64 -3.99 7.28
CA PHE A 199 13.99 -2.56 7.25
C PHE A 199 13.92 -1.99 5.84
N TRP A 200 14.41 -2.74 4.84
CA TRP A 200 14.34 -2.35 3.44
C TRP A 200 12.90 -2.25 2.93
N VAL A 201 12.08 -3.29 3.13
CA VAL A 201 10.65 -3.28 2.76
C VAL A 201 9.92 -2.15 3.48
N GLY A 202 10.18 -1.96 4.78
CA GLY A 202 9.62 -0.89 5.58
C GLY A 202 9.98 0.48 5.02
N SER A 203 11.27 0.74 4.75
CA SER A 203 11.71 2.00 4.16
C SER A 203 11.10 2.24 2.77
N PHE A 204 10.98 1.19 1.95
CA PHE A 204 10.43 1.29 0.61
C PHE A 204 8.94 1.67 0.64
N ILE A 205 8.12 0.94 1.40
CA ILE A 205 6.68 1.20 1.53
C ILE A 205 6.48 2.58 2.17
N TRP A 206 7.25 2.92 3.20
CA TRP A 206 7.15 4.21 3.89
C TRP A 206 7.38 5.37 2.91
N GLY A 207 8.40 5.27 2.05
CA GLY A 207 8.65 6.30 1.04
C GLY A 207 7.53 6.44 0.01
N LEU A 208 6.89 5.34 -0.40
CA LEU A 208 5.75 5.37 -1.32
C LEU A 208 4.52 6.04 -0.70
N ASP A 209 4.26 5.74 0.57
CA ASP A 209 3.14 6.29 1.33
C ASP A 209 3.34 7.79 1.59
N VAL A 210 4.55 8.21 1.98
CA VAL A 210 4.88 9.65 2.12
C VAL A 210 4.67 10.40 0.81
N LEU A 211 5.11 9.85 -0.33
CA LEU A 211 4.87 10.46 -1.64
C LEU A 211 3.37 10.52 -1.98
N HIS A 212 2.58 9.54 -1.54
CA HIS A 212 1.13 9.56 -1.67
C HIS A 212 0.48 10.65 -0.82
N ASP A 213 0.88 10.78 0.44
CA ASP A 213 0.33 11.77 1.36
C ASP A 213 0.65 13.20 0.93
N VAL A 214 1.85 13.45 0.39
CA VAL A 214 2.21 14.75 -0.20
C VAL A 214 1.28 15.09 -1.37
N VAL A 215 0.97 14.12 -2.24
CA VAL A 215 0.01 14.34 -3.34
C VAL A 215 -1.38 14.63 -2.78
N LEU A 216 -1.84 13.85 -1.82
CA LEU A 216 -3.17 13.98 -1.22
C LEU A 216 -3.34 15.34 -0.52
N ALA A 217 -2.38 15.73 0.31
CA ALA A 217 -2.35 17.04 0.96
C ALA A 217 -2.33 18.18 -0.06
N THR A 218 -1.54 18.04 -1.13
CA THR A 218 -1.47 19.07 -2.17
C THR A 218 -2.79 19.21 -2.93
N VAL A 219 -3.43 18.10 -3.31
CA VAL A 219 -4.72 18.12 -3.99
C VAL A 219 -5.79 18.73 -3.08
N ALA A 220 -5.85 18.30 -1.81
CA ALA A 220 -6.78 18.86 -0.84
C ALA A 220 -6.60 20.38 -0.66
N GLY A 221 -5.35 20.84 -0.49
CA GLY A 221 -5.04 22.27 -0.37
C GLY A 221 -5.35 23.06 -1.64
N SER A 222 -5.13 22.46 -2.82
CA SER A 222 -5.44 23.08 -4.11
C SER A 222 -6.94 23.25 -4.31
N VAL A 223 -7.72 22.21 -4.02
CA VAL A 223 -9.19 22.21 -4.12
C VAL A 223 -9.79 23.20 -3.13
N ALA A 224 -9.29 23.27 -1.90
CA ALA A 224 -9.74 24.27 -0.92
C ALA A 224 -9.44 25.70 -1.39
N SER A 225 -8.24 25.94 -1.93
CA SER A 225 -7.89 27.26 -2.48
C SER A 225 -8.78 27.63 -3.67
N TRP A 226 -9.09 26.67 -4.54
CA TRP A 226 -10.03 26.85 -5.64
C TRP A 226 -11.45 27.17 -5.17
N TRP A 227 -11.89 26.54 -4.08
CA TRP A 227 -13.21 26.78 -3.49
C TRP A 227 -13.33 28.19 -2.90
N PHE A 228 -12.30 28.65 -2.17
CA PHE A 228 -12.33 29.96 -1.51
C PHE A 228 -11.89 31.13 -2.42
N SER A 229 -11.13 30.85 -3.48
CA SER A 229 -10.60 31.87 -4.40
C SER A 229 -10.55 31.32 -5.83
N PRO A 230 -11.73 31.14 -6.47
CA PRO A 230 -11.80 30.63 -7.83
C PRO A 230 -11.09 31.61 -8.79
N GLY A 231 -10.00 31.17 -9.41
CA GLY A 231 -9.20 31.97 -10.35
C GLY A 231 -7.71 32.04 -10.03
N ASP A 232 -7.29 31.64 -8.83
CA ASP A 232 -5.86 31.59 -8.50
C ASP A 232 -5.17 30.40 -9.19
N THR A 233 -4.33 30.72 -10.19
CA THR A 233 -3.54 29.75 -10.93
C THR A 233 -2.37 29.17 -10.13
N ASN A 234 -1.96 29.82 -9.03
CA ASN A 234 -0.82 29.41 -8.21
C ASN A 234 -1.20 28.55 -7.00
N SER A 235 -2.49 28.28 -6.82
CA SER A 235 -3.05 27.44 -5.75
C SER A 235 -2.32 26.09 -5.59
N VAL A 236 -2.06 25.39 -6.69
CA VAL A 236 -1.36 24.09 -6.68
C VAL A 236 0.07 24.20 -6.18
N ARG A 237 0.79 25.23 -6.64
CA ARG A 237 2.20 25.44 -6.24
C ARG A 237 2.29 25.80 -4.76
N GLY A 238 1.39 26.65 -4.27
CA GLY A 238 1.31 27.01 -2.85
C GLY A 238 1.01 25.80 -1.97
N ALA A 239 0.00 25.00 -2.34
CA ALA A 239 -0.34 23.78 -1.61
C ALA A 239 0.82 22.75 -1.63
N PHE A 240 1.50 22.57 -2.76
CA PHE A 240 2.66 21.69 -2.88
C PHE A 240 3.83 22.15 -2.01
N TYR A 241 4.12 23.45 -2.02
CA TYR A 241 5.19 24.02 -1.21
C TYR A 241 4.93 23.78 0.29
N ARG A 242 3.69 24.00 0.75
CA ARG A 242 3.31 23.69 2.14
C ARG A 242 3.46 22.21 2.47
N ALA A 243 2.98 21.33 1.60
CA ALA A 243 3.06 19.88 1.81
C ALA A 243 4.51 19.37 1.86
N THR A 244 5.44 19.99 1.13
CA THR A 244 6.85 19.56 1.05
C THR A 244 7.80 20.28 2.00
N HIS A 245 7.39 21.41 2.58
CA HIS A 245 8.22 22.19 3.49
C HIS A 245 7.64 22.25 4.90
N SER A 246 6.64 23.11 5.13
CA SER A 246 6.12 23.38 6.48
C SER A 246 5.45 22.16 7.10
N SER A 247 4.74 21.37 6.29
CA SER A 247 3.90 20.27 6.77
C SER A 247 4.51 18.89 6.50
N PHE A 248 5.69 18.83 5.88
CA PHE A 248 6.30 17.57 5.46
C PHE A 248 6.58 16.65 6.64
N GLY A 249 7.10 17.19 7.75
CA GLY A 249 7.35 16.40 8.96
C GLY A 249 6.07 15.78 9.54
N SER A 250 4.94 16.48 9.43
CA SER A 250 3.63 15.99 9.88
C SER A 250 3.09 14.89 8.96
N LEU A 251 3.29 15.01 7.64
CA LEU A 251 2.96 13.95 6.68
C LEU A 251 3.84 12.70 6.88
N CYS A 252 5.14 12.87 7.13
CA CYS A 252 6.05 11.75 7.42
C CYS A 252 5.68 10.98 8.70
N LYS A 253 5.14 11.67 9.71
CA LYS A 253 4.65 11.05 10.96
C LYS A 253 3.30 10.34 10.77
N ALA A 254 2.49 10.78 9.83
CA ALA A 254 1.20 10.17 9.50
C ALA A 254 1.39 8.77 8.89
N CYS A 255 2.32 8.64 7.94
CA CYS A 255 2.55 7.41 7.18
C CYS A 255 2.72 6.11 8.02
N PRO A 256 3.55 6.05 9.09
CA PRO A 256 3.69 4.85 9.90
C PRO A 256 2.39 4.30 10.49
N THR A 257 1.40 5.17 10.72
CA THR A 257 0.08 4.74 11.24
C THR A 257 -0.69 3.92 10.21
N GLN A 258 -0.64 4.29 8.93
CA GLN A 258 -1.21 3.49 7.84
C GLN A 258 -0.48 2.17 7.65
N MET A 259 0.84 2.18 7.80
CA MET A 259 1.65 0.98 7.68
C MET A 259 1.33 -0.02 8.79
N ALA A 260 1.11 0.44 10.02
CA ALA A 260 0.71 -0.41 11.13
C ALA A 260 -0.64 -1.10 10.87
N ASP A 261 -1.60 -0.38 10.29
CA ASP A 261 -2.90 -0.95 9.90
C ASP A 261 -2.74 -1.99 8.78
N THR A 262 -1.96 -1.67 7.75
CA THR A 262 -1.69 -2.57 6.62
C THR A 262 -0.95 -3.84 7.08
N TRP A 263 0.02 -3.69 7.98
CA TRP A 263 0.75 -4.80 8.59
C TRP A 263 -0.13 -5.65 9.51
N GLY A 264 -1.07 -5.02 10.22
CA GLY A 264 -2.12 -5.71 10.98
C GLY A 264 -2.96 -6.63 10.10
N VAL A 265 -3.25 -6.21 8.86
CA VAL A 265 -3.96 -7.03 7.87
C VAL A 265 -3.10 -8.23 7.48
N ILE A 266 -1.87 -8.00 7.02
CA ILE A 266 -0.97 -9.04 6.50
C ILE A 266 -0.64 -10.07 7.59
N SER A 267 -0.28 -9.62 8.80
CA SER A 267 0.11 -10.49 9.90
C SER A 267 -1.03 -11.37 10.41
N ARG A 268 -2.29 -10.91 10.35
CA ARG A 268 -3.46 -11.74 10.67
C ARG A 268 -3.76 -12.71 9.53
N SER A 269 -3.65 -12.30 8.27
CA SER A 269 -3.79 -13.20 7.12
C SER A 269 -2.81 -14.39 7.19
N VAL A 270 -1.55 -14.11 7.55
CA VAL A 270 -0.50 -15.14 7.71
C VAL A 270 -0.75 -16.02 8.93
N ARG A 271 -1.11 -15.45 10.10
CA ARG A 271 -1.44 -16.23 11.30
C ARG A 271 -2.62 -17.17 11.06
N ILE A 272 -3.63 -16.68 10.35
CA ILE A 272 -4.82 -17.47 10.00
C ILE A 272 -4.43 -18.63 9.08
N SER A 273 -3.64 -18.36 8.03
CA SER A 273 -3.10 -19.40 7.13
C SER A 273 -2.31 -20.49 7.87
N ASN A 274 -1.56 -20.13 8.92
CA ASN A 274 -0.78 -21.09 9.71
C ASN A 274 -1.60 -21.83 10.77
N SER A 275 -2.70 -21.24 11.25
CA SER A 275 -3.56 -21.83 12.29
C SER A 275 -4.65 -22.77 11.74
N THR A 276 -4.96 -22.68 10.44
CA THR A 276 -5.87 -23.62 9.79
C THR A 276 -5.14 -24.92 9.46
N GLY A 277 -5.24 -25.89 10.37
CA GLY A 277 -5.18 -27.30 9.97
C GLY A 277 -6.28 -27.61 8.95
N PRO A 278 -6.18 -28.71 8.19
CA PRO A 278 -7.03 -29.00 7.02
C PRO A 278 -8.55 -29.00 7.26
N ASN A 279 -9.01 -28.98 8.51
CA ASN A 279 -10.44 -29.10 8.86
C ASN A 279 -11.04 -27.88 9.59
N SER A 280 -10.29 -26.81 9.89
CA SER A 280 -10.78 -25.68 10.71
C SER A 280 -11.04 -24.36 9.95
N ALA A 281 -10.95 -24.38 8.61
CA ALA A 281 -11.20 -23.21 7.75
C ALA A 281 -12.67 -22.69 7.77
N HIS A 282 -13.61 -23.43 8.36
CA HIS A 282 -15.05 -23.16 8.27
C HIS A 282 -15.59 -22.11 9.25
N VAL A 283 -14.78 -21.64 10.21
CA VAL A 283 -15.18 -20.55 11.12
C VAL A 283 -14.47 -19.25 10.76
N PHE A 284 -14.17 -19.06 9.46
CA PHE A 284 -13.91 -17.74 8.88
C PHE A 284 -15.23 -16.95 8.84
N SER A 285 -15.84 -16.72 10.01
CA SER A 285 -17.13 -16.07 10.09
C SER A 285 -16.97 -14.64 9.61
N SER A 286 -17.75 -14.31 8.59
CA SER A 286 -17.94 -12.97 8.01
C SER A 286 -18.10 -11.85 9.05
N ARG A 287 -18.45 -12.17 10.31
CA ARG A 287 -18.47 -11.23 11.46
C ARG A 287 -17.10 -10.61 11.79
N ASN A 288 -16.01 -11.38 11.76
CA ASN A 288 -14.68 -10.83 12.04
C ASN A 288 -14.18 -9.96 10.88
N TRP A 289 -14.49 -10.34 9.64
CA TRP A 289 -14.17 -9.54 8.44
C TRP A 289 -14.98 -8.23 8.40
N MET A 290 -16.28 -8.25 8.73
CA MET A 290 -17.14 -7.06 8.74
C MET A 290 -16.84 -6.10 9.91
N SER A 291 -16.48 -6.61 11.08
CA SER A 291 -16.01 -5.77 12.21
C SER A 291 -14.66 -5.13 11.90
N PHE A 292 -13.78 -5.89 11.23
CA PHE A 292 -12.48 -5.43 10.77
C PHE A 292 -12.58 -4.34 9.68
N SER A 293 -13.40 -4.53 8.64
CA SER A 293 -13.57 -3.54 7.58
C SER A 293 -14.22 -2.24 8.09
N ARG A 294 -15.09 -2.32 9.09
CA ARG A 294 -15.69 -1.14 9.74
C ARG A 294 -14.67 -0.34 10.55
N ASN A 295 -13.84 -1.00 11.36
CA ASN A 295 -12.83 -0.31 12.16
C ASN A 295 -11.69 0.26 11.30
N LEU A 296 -11.27 -0.46 10.25
CA LEU A 296 -10.29 0.05 9.28
C LEU A 296 -10.85 1.28 8.54
N GLY A 297 -12.13 1.23 8.16
CA GLY A 297 -12.82 2.35 7.52
C GLY A 297 -12.77 3.62 8.37
N ALA A 298 -13.06 3.52 9.67
CA ALA A 298 -13.08 4.68 10.57
C ALA A 298 -11.68 5.31 10.75
N VAL A 299 -10.64 4.49 10.94
CA VAL A 299 -9.25 4.99 11.07
C VAL A 299 -8.76 5.60 9.76
N CYS A 300 -9.02 4.94 8.62
CA CYS A 300 -8.69 5.49 7.31
C CYS A 300 -9.41 6.83 7.04
N HIS A 301 -10.67 6.97 7.47
CA HIS A 301 -11.38 8.24 7.32
C HIS A 301 -10.72 9.33 8.17
N ALA A 302 -10.52 9.10 9.47
CA ALA A 302 -9.87 10.06 10.35
C ALA A 302 -8.49 10.49 9.84
N TYR A 303 -7.73 9.53 9.30
CA TYR A 303 -6.44 9.77 8.66
C TYR A 303 -6.53 10.67 7.42
N ILE A 304 -7.40 10.32 6.47
CA ILE A 304 -7.60 11.11 5.25
C ILE A 304 -8.05 12.52 5.61
N TYR A 305 -8.93 12.67 6.60
CA TYR A 305 -9.33 13.97 7.13
C TYR A 305 -8.13 14.74 7.67
N ALA A 306 -7.30 14.15 8.53
CA ALA A 306 -6.12 14.80 9.06
C ALA A 306 -5.18 15.31 7.95
N ILE A 307 -4.91 14.49 6.92
CA ILE A 307 -4.11 14.93 5.77
C ILE A 307 -4.76 16.08 5.01
N CYS A 308 -6.07 16.03 4.79
CA CYS A 308 -6.80 17.12 4.15
C CYS A 308 -6.65 18.42 4.95
N PHE A 309 -6.79 18.38 6.28
CA PHE A 309 -6.60 19.55 7.15
C PHE A 309 -5.17 20.09 7.10
N ILE A 310 -4.17 19.20 7.12
CA ILE A 310 -2.76 19.57 6.96
C ILE A 310 -2.55 20.26 5.61
N GLY A 311 -3.11 19.73 4.52
CA GLY A 311 -2.99 20.32 3.18
C GLY A 311 -3.68 21.69 3.04
N MET A 312 -4.84 21.85 3.68
CA MET A 312 -5.62 23.09 3.65
C MET A 312 -4.97 24.20 4.48
N TYR A 313 -4.64 23.92 5.74
CA TYR A 313 -4.28 24.93 6.74
C TYR A 313 -2.80 24.93 7.11
N GLY A 314 -2.05 23.89 6.78
CA GLY A 314 -0.65 23.75 7.16
C GLY A 314 -0.43 23.39 8.63
N LEU A 315 -1.46 22.86 9.31
CA LEU A 315 -1.41 22.48 10.73
C LEU A 315 -0.48 21.28 10.98
N ASP A 316 -0.06 21.12 12.23
CA ASP A 316 0.69 19.94 12.67
C ASP A 316 -0.21 18.71 12.80
N PHE A 317 0.35 17.51 12.61
CA PHE A 317 -0.42 16.26 12.66
C PHE A 317 -1.13 16.07 14.01
N SER A 318 -0.50 16.46 15.12
CA SER A 318 -1.12 16.40 16.45
C SER A 318 -2.34 17.32 16.60
N GLU A 319 -2.36 18.43 15.87
CA GLU A 319 -3.48 19.38 15.87
C GLU A 319 -4.57 18.93 14.91
N GLY A 320 -4.19 18.48 13.70
CA GLY A 320 -5.12 18.00 12.68
C GLY A 320 -5.77 16.65 13.00
N ALA A 321 -5.11 15.79 13.78
CA ALA A 321 -5.63 14.50 14.23
C ALA A 321 -6.40 14.60 15.56
N ALA A 322 -6.32 15.73 16.26
CA ALA A 322 -7.16 15.95 17.43
C ALA A 322 -8.62 15.96 17.01
N PRO A 323 -9.53 15.31 17.76
CA PRO A 323 -10.96 15.37 17.48
C PRO A 323 -11.41 16.82 17.63
N HIS A 324 -11.45 17.56 16.51
CA HIS A 324 -11.93 18.93 16.52
C HIS A 324 -13.40 18.92 16.98
N PRO A 325 -13.79 19.83 17.91
CA PRO A 325 -15.15 19.92 18.41
C PRO A 325 -16.19 20.30 17.34
N ILE A 326 -15.74 20.60 16.12
CA ILE A 326 -16.58 20.90 14.95
C ILE A 326 -17.12 19.61 14.28
N CYS A 327 -16.53 18.44 14.56
CA CYS A 327 -17.01 17.15 14.07
C CYS A 327 -17.05 16.07 15.17
N PRO A 328 -17.90 16.22 16.21
CA PRO A 328 -18.06 15.22 17.27
C PRO A 328 -18.72 13.90 16.80
N TRP A 329 -19.10 13.81 15.52
CA TRP A 329 -19.96 12.75 14.98
C TRP A 329 -19.20 11.54 14.41
N ALA A 330 -17.88 11.62 14.26
CA ALA A 330 -17.07 10.49 13.77
C ALA A 330 -17.06 9.29 14.75
N ALA A 331 -17.35 9.51 16.04
CA ALA A 331 -17.39 8.45 17.05
C ALA A 331 -18.69 7.61 17.04
N HIS A 332 -19.75 8.04 16.36
CA HIS A 332 -21.09 7.45 16.50
C HIS A 332 -21.68 6.74 15.26
N GLY A 333 -20.92 6.58 14.18
CA GLY A 333 -21.31 5.69 13.08
C GLY A 333 -22.56 6.11 12.27
N TYR A 334 -22.95 7.39 12.33
CA TYR A 334 -24.05 7.95 11.52
C TYR A 334 -23.52 8.60 10.22
N PRO A 335 -24.35 8.67 9.15
CA PRO A 335 -23.91 9.17 7.85
C PRO A 335 -23.61 10.67 7.87
N ILE A 336 -22.64 10.98 7.03
CA ILE A 336 -21.88 12.23 6.89
C ILE A 336 -22.79 13.37 6.44
N ALA A 337 -23.08 14.30 7.34
CA ALA A 337 -23.45 15.68 7.00
C ALA A 337 -22.45 16.60 7.69
N CYS A 338 -21.40 16.95 6.95
CA CYS A 338 -20.47 17.98 7.35
C CYS A 338 -21.20 19.34 7.21
N PRO A 339 -21.07 20.32 8.14
CA PRO A 339 -21.86 21.57 8.12
C PRO A 339 -21.61 22.48 6.91
N TRP A 340 -20.67 22.12 6.03
CA TRP A 340 -20.27 22.85 4.83
C TRP A 340 -21.36 22.98 3.75
N ALA A 341 -22.52 22.34 3.91
CA ALA A 341 -23.60 22.30 2.93
C ALA A 341 -24.63 23.44 3.03
N GLN A 342 -24.44 24.46 3.88
CA GLN A 342 -25.30 25.65 3.88
C GLN A 342 -24.64 26.83 3.18
N PRO A 343 -24.98 27.11 1.90
CA PRO A 343 -24.63 28.37 1.27
C PRO A 343 -25.51 29.47 1.90
N GLY A 344 -24.96 30.28 2.80
CA GLY A 344 -25.64 31.51 3.25
C GLY A 344 -25.34 32.07 4.63
N SER A 345 -24.60 31.41 5.53
CA SER A 345 -24.30 31.99 6.84
C SER A 345 -22.91 32.65 6.88
N HIS A 346 -22.87 33.93 6.52
CA HIS A 346 -21.74 34.83 6.80
C HIS A 346 -21.65 35.14 8.31
N SER A 347 -21.27 34.18 9.16
CA SER A 347 -20.90 34.49 10.56
C SER A 347 -20.21 33.33 11.28
N TRP A 348 -19.06 32.88 10.79
CA TRP A 348 -18.17 31.99 11.57
C TRP A 348 -16.68 32.34 11.38
N PHE A 349 -16.34 33.64 11.43
CA PHE A 349 -14.99 34.07 11.79
C PHE A 349 -15.00 34.54 13.24
N GLY A 350 -15.00 33.57 14.14
CA GLY A 350 -14.72 33.73 15.56
C GLY A 350 -13.50 32.89 15.95
N VAL A 351 -12.50 32.81 15.09
CA VAL A 351 -11.18 32.28 15.47
C VAL A 351 -10.37 33.45 16.00
N SER A 352 -10.11 33.40 17.30
CA SER A 352 -9.26 34.29 18.06
C SER A 352 -8.01 34.69 17.26
N SER A 353 -7.87 35.99 17.00
CA SER A 353 -6.73 36.63 16.37
C SER A 353 -5.52 36.67 17.31
N HIS A 354 -4.99 35.50 17.66
CA HIS A 354 -3.65 35.35 18.23
C HIS A 354 -2.79 34.50 17.28
N VAL A 355 -2.67 34.96 16.04
CA VAL A 355 -1.54 34.59 15.18
C VAL A 355 -0.59 35.77 15.21
N GLU A 356 0.43 35.62 16.04
CA GLU A 356 1.55 36.52 16.21
C GLU A 356 2.23 36.72 14.84
N HIS A 357 2.14 37.94 14.30
CA HIS A 357 2.90 38.35 13.12
C HIS A 357 4.39 38.31 13.46
N ARG A 358 5.07 37.20 13.14
CA ARG A 358 6.51 37.22 12.89
C ARG A 358 6.73 37.81 11.51
N THR A 359 6.96 39.11 11.48
CA THR A 359 7.60 39.82 10.37
C THR A 359 8.98 39.22 10.12
N LEU A 360 9.10 38.46 9.03
CA LEU A 360 10.38 38.24 8.36
C LEU A 360 10.71 39.53 7.62
N GLY A 361 11.70 40.27 8.13
CA GLY A 361 12.31 41.37 7.41
C GLY A 361 13.13 40.82 6.24
N LEU A 362 12.83 41.32 5.05
CA LEU A 362 13.72 41.45 3.92
C LEU A 362 13.72 42.93 3.51
#